data_AF-A0A7J6Q838-F1
#
_entry.id   AF-A0A7J6Q838-F1
#
_cell.length_a   1.000
_cell.length_b   1.000
_cell.length_c   1.000
_cell.angle_alpha   90.00
_cell.angle_beta   90.00
_cell.angle_gamma   90.00
#
_symmetry.space_group_name_H-M   'P 1'
#
loop_
_entity.id
_entity.type
_entity.pdbx_description
1 polymer ?
#
loop_
_entity_poly.entity_id
_entity_poly.type
_entity_poly.pdbx_seq_one_letter_code
_entity_poly.pdbx_strand_id
1 'polypeptide(L)'
;MLNTISTIEAVHMDMEIRIADVREKYRTLLSYKCKVKAEELSLADRLPDSWRSLKRYSRAKDLALEKSKIEFADITKQEVVDFSAECSKLLDDFSAGGPGTDDVTLEEGAELMRKYQNEMNQRLKRKEELVRSETLFNLPITSYVELVILEKQLKLLTNVYDIYEDHRRMVEEFSNMLWTKIDIGTLERTSDEYDKKVRKKGKELPELKTSVVFKKLEQVVSDFKQSVPLIASLKTEAIKASHWGELMALAGQAGDEDAPIDLSSMTLKSVFALELQRFPDEVNEIRTAATNEMNIENELKRIEAAWRALDLDMGIYKGDRGHVLRGNEELRQTLEDHVLVLQSMSMSKYAVKLMDSIKRWEKNLNVVNEVLSAWLTVQRKWM
;
A
#
# COMPACT_ATOMS: atom_id res chain seq x y z
N MET A 1 -12.00 -26.42 41.87
CA MET A 1 -12.62 -27.07 43.05
C MET A 1 -14.14 -26.96 43.00
N LEU A 2 -14.70 -25.75 42.92
CA LEU A 2 -16.15 -25.53 42.79
C LEU A 2 -16.76 -26.21 41.55
N ASN A 3 -16.15 -26.10 40.36
CA ASN A 3 -16.58 -26.85 39.17
C ASN A 3 -16.60 -28.38 39.40
N THR A 4 -15.65 -28.90 40.16
CA THR A 4 -15.56 -30.33 40.49
C THR A 4 -16.69 -30.76 41.42
N ILE A 5 -17.02 -29.93 42.42
CA ILE A 5 -18.15 -30.15 43.34
C ILE A 5 -19.47 -30.12 42.55
N SER A 6 -19.67 -29.10 41.70
CA SER A 6 -20.85 -28.99 40.82
C SER A 6 -20.98 -30.19 39.89
N THR A 7 -19.87 -30.69 39.32
CA THR A 7 -19.87 -31.90 38.49
C THR A 7 -20.28 -33.15 39.29
N ILE A 8 -19.77 -33.31 40.51
CA ILE A 8 -20.14 -34.44 41.39
C ILE A 8 -21.63 -34.42 41.72
N GLU A 9 -22.21 -33.23 41.92
CA GLU A 9 -23.65 -33.07 42.14
C GLU A 9 -24.48 -33.33 40.87
N ALA A 10 -24.02 -32.86 39.71
CA ALA A 10 -24.72 -33.05 38.44
C ALA A 10 -24.82 -34.53 38.03
N VAL A 11 -23.76 -35.32 38.25
CA VAL A 11 -23.72 -36.76 37.90
C VAL A 11 -24.21 -37.65 39.04
N HIS A 12 -24.79 -37.06 40.09
CA HIS A 12 -25.17 -37.77 41.31
C HIS A 12 -26.11 -38.96 41.08
N MET A 13 -27.25 -38.70 40.43
CA MET A 13 -28.27 -39.73 40.20
C MET A 13 -27.76 -40.79 39.23
N ASP A 14 -27.08 -40.37 38.17
CA ASP A 14 -26.51 -41.28 37.17
C ASP A 14 -25.50 -42.24 37.79
N MET A 15 -24.63 -41.76 38.69
CA MET A 15 -23.67 -42.62 39.37
C MET A 15 -24.34 -43.56 40.37
N GLU A 16 -25.36 -43.12 41.11
CA GLU A 16 -26.10 -44.01 42.03
C GLU A 16 -26.82 -45.14 41.26
N ILE A 17 -27.40 -44.84 40.09
CA ILE A 17 -28.03 -45.83 39.21
C ILE A 17 -26.98 -46.82 38.67
N ARG A 18 -25.84 -46.34 38.18
CA ARG A 18 -24.76 -47.19 37.66
C ARG A 18 -24.17 -48.09 38.75
N ILE A 19 -23.97 -47.57 39.96
CA ILE A 19 -23.49 -48.35 41.09
C ILE A 19 -24.52 -49.43 41.48
N ALA A 20 -25.82 -49.11 41.47
CA ALA A 20 -26.87 -50.09 41.73
C ALA A 20 -26.91 -51.21 40.67
N ASP A 21 -26.81 -50.85 39.38
CA ASP A 21 -26.74 -51.81 38.27
C ASP A 21 -25.54 -52.75 38.37
N VAL A 22 -24.35 -52.21 38.69
CA VAL A 22 -23.15 -53.02 38.94
C VAL A 22 -23.39 -54.02 40.07
N ARG A 23 -24.00 -53.60 41.18
CA ARG A 23 -24.32 -54.51 42.30
C ARG A 23 -25.30 -55.59 41.91
N GLU A 24 -26.35 -55.26 41.15
CA GLU A 24 -27.33 -56.24 40.68
C GLU A 24 -26.72 -57.26 39.71
N LYS A 25 -25.80 -56.82 38.84
CA LYS A 25 -25.02 -57.72 37.96
C LYS A 25 -24.20 -58.73 38.77
N TYR A 26 -23.43 -58.27 39.76
CA TYR A 26 -22.65 -59.17 40.62
C TYR A 26 -23.54 -60.06 41.50
N ARG A 27 -24.66 -59.54 42.03
CA ARG A 27 -25.66 -60.34 42.77
C ARG A 27 -26.24 -61.47 41.91
N THR A 28 -26.55 -61.16 40.65
CA THR A 28 -27.07 -62.14 39.68
C THR A 28 -26.02 -63.20 39.37
N LEU A 29 -24.78 -62.81 39.07
CA LEU A 29 -23.66 -63.74 38.83
C LEU A 29 -23.45 -64.69 40.01
N LEU A 30 -23.53 -64.18 41.25
CA LEU A 30 -23.46 -65.01 42.46
C LEU A 30 -24.65 -65.96 42.60
N SER A 31 -25.87 -65.52 42.28
CA SER A 31 -27.07 -66.38 42.34
C SER A 31 -27.01 -67.56 41.35
N TYR A 32 -26.37 -67.38 40.20
CA TYR A 32 -26.15 -68.43 39.20
C TYR A 32 -24.84 -69.22 39.42
N LYS A 33 -24.13 -69.00 40.54
CA LYS A 33 -22.86 -69.67 40.91
C LYS A 33 -21.74 -69.49 39.87
N CYS A 34 -21.73 -68.37 39.15
CA CYS A 34 -20.65 -68.05 38.22
C CYS A 34 -19.34 -67.76 38.98
N LYS A 35 -18.19 -68.18 38.44
CA LYS A 35 -16.88 -67.87 39.04
C LYS A 35 -16.54 -66.39 38.80
N VAL A 36 -16.53 -65.60 39.86
CA VAL A 36 -16.12 -64.19 39.87
C VAL A 36 -14.82 -64.07 40.67
N LYS A 37 -13.89 -63.21 40.24
CA LYS A 37 -12.66 -62.94 41.01
C LYS A 37 -13.02 -62.24 42.33
N ALA A 38 -12.44 -62.68 43.43
CA ALA A 38 -12.70 -62.10 44.76
C ALA A 38 -12.34 -60.60 44.82
N GLU A 39 -11.32 -60.17 44.08
CA GLU A 39 -10.91 -58.77 43.96
C GLU A 39 -12.00 -57.91 43.32
N GLU A 40 -12.59 -58.35 42.20
CA GLU A 40 -13.65 -57.64 41.48
C GLU A 40 -14.92 -57.52 42.32
N LEU A 41 -15.29 -58.59 43.03
CA LEU A 41 -16.43 -58.59 43.94
C LEU A 41 -16.21 -57.59 45.10
N SER A 42 -15.00 -57.59 45.68
CA SER A 42 -14.66 -56.66 46.76
C SER A 42 -14.68 -55.20 46.32
N LEU A 43 -14.31 -54.91 45.07
CA LEU A 43 -14.40 -53.57 44.50
C LEU A 43 -15.86 -53.17 44.29
N ALA A 44 -16.68 -54.06 43.73
CA ALA A 44 -18.11 -53.82 43.53
C ALA A 44 -18.86 -53.54 44.83
N ASP A 45 -18.52 -54.25 45.91
CA ASP A 45 -19.11 -54.05 47.24
C ASP A 45 -18.67 -52.74 47.91
N ARG A 46 -17.44 -52.26 47.63
CA ARG A 46 -16.89 -51.02 48.19
C ARG A 46 -17.29 -49.76 47.41
N LEU A 47 -17.77 -49.88 46.18
CA LEU A 47 -18.18 -48.75 45.34
C LEU A 47 -19.22 -47.83 46.02
N PRO A 48 -20.29 -48.34 46.67
CA PRO A 48 -21.25 -47.50 47.38
C PRO A 48 -20.62 -46.68 48.51
N ASP A 49 -19.75 -47.30 49.30
CA ASP A 49 -19.11 -46.63 50.44
C ASP A 49 -18.08 -45.61 50.00
N SER A 50 -17.34 -45.91 48.93
CA SER A 50 -16.41 -44.98 48.29
C SER A 50 -17.15 -43.77 47.72
N TRP A 51 -18.29 -43.99 47.06
CA TRP A 51 -19.16 -42.92 46.54
C TRP A 51 -19.77 -42.07 47.66
N ARG A 52 -20.28 -42.68 48.72
CA ARG A 52 -20.78 -41.95 49.90
C ARG A 52 -19.69 -41.12 50.56
N SER A 53 -18.47 -41.65 50.65
CA SER A 53 -17.32 -40.94 51.23
C SER A 53 -16.93 -39.74 50.37
N LEU A 54 -16.87 -39.91 49.05
CA LEU A 54 -16.63 -38.81 48.11
C LEU A 54 -17.71 -37.72 48.21
N LYS A 55 -18.99 -38.11 48.28
CA LYS A 55 -20.13 -37.19 48.44
C LYS A 55 -20.08 -36.44 49.76
N ARG A 56 -19.76 -37.12 50.87
CA ARG A 56 -19.58 -36.48 52.19
C ARG A 56 -18.43 -35.49 52.17
N TYR A 57 -17.31 -35.87 51.56
CA TYR A 57 -16.15 -34.98 51.42
C TYR A 57 -16.46 -33.76 50.55
N SER A 58 -17.13 -33.97 49.41
CA SER A 58 -17.59 -32.91 48.51
C SER A 58 -18.50 -31.91 49.24
N ARG A 59 -19.52 -32.41 49.96
CA ARG A 59 -20.43 -31.56 50.75
C ARG A 59 -19.73 -30.83 51.90
N ALA A 60 -18.85 -31.50 52.63
CA ALA A 60 -18.09 -30.87 53.71
C ALA A 60 -17.18 -29.75 53.19
N LYS A 61 -16.54 -29.95 52.04
CA LYS A 61 -15.75 -28.92 51.37
C LYS A 61 -16.62 -27.79 50.83
N ASP A 62 -17.78 -28.10 50.30
CA ASP A 62 -18.73 -27.10 49.81
C ASP A 62 -19.22 -26.17 50.94
N LEU A 63 -19.65 -26.76 52.06
CA LEU A 63 -20.04 -26.04 53.28
C LEU A 63 -18.90 -25.20 53.86
N ALA A 64 -17.66 -25.72 53.87
CA ALA A 64 -16.51 -24.98 54.37
C ALA A 64 -16.16 -23.76 53.49
N LEU A 65 -16.52 -23.79 52.21
CA LEU A 65 -16.27 -22.71 51.26
C LEU A 65 -17.41 -21.70 51.18
N GLU A 66 -18.55 -21.93 51.82
CA GLU A 66 -19.77 -21.13 51.65
C GLU A 66 -19.55 -19.65 52.00
N LYS A 67 -18.87 -19.36 53.12
CA LYS A 67 -18.53 -17.98 53.50
C LYS A 67 -17.65 -17.31 52.44
N SER A 68 -16.64 -18.02 51.94
CA SER A 68 -15.76 -17.51 50.90
C SER A 68 -16.50 -17.33 49.57
N LYS A 69 -17.45 -18.21 49.22
CA LYS A 69 -18.28 -18.03 48.01
C LYS A 69 -19.07 -16.73 48.06
N ILE A 70 -19.66 -16.39 49.22
CA ILE A 70 -20.40 -15.14 49.39
C ILE A 70 -19.47 -13.94 49.23
N GLU A 71 -18.33 -13.94 49.93
CA GLU A 71 -17.34 -12.85 49.83
C GLU A 71 -16.83 -12.69 48.38
N PHE A 72 -16.44 -13.77 47.70
CA PHE A 72 -15.98 -13.71 46.32
C PHE A 72 -17.10 -13.36 45.32
N ALA A 73 -18.34 -13.77 45.57
CA ALA A 73 -19.48 -13.37 44.74
C ALA A 73 -19.76 -11.87 44.86
N ASP A 74 -19.65 -11.29 46.06
CA ASP A 74 -19.82 -9.85 46.26
C ASP A 74 -18.65 -9.05 45.67
N ILE A 75 -17.41 -9.54 45.78
CA ILE A 75 -16.26 -8.97 45.05
C ILE A 75 -16.52 -9.03 43.54
N THR A 76 -16.99 -10.16 43.01
CA THR A 76 -17.29 -10.32 41.57
C THR A 76 -18.36 -9.32 41.11
N LYS A 77 -19.42 -9.11 41.90
CA LYS A 77 -20.44 -8.10 41.60
C LYS A 77 -19.84 -6.70 41.52
N GLN A 78 -18.96 -6.34 42.45
CA GLN A 78 -18.29 -5.04 42.42
C GLN A 78 -17.37 -4.91 41.21
N GLU A 79 -16.56 -5.93 40.90
CA GLU A 79 -15.71 -5.94 39.72
C GLU A 79 -16.50 -5.80 38.41
N VAL A 80 -17.69 -6.38 38.32
CA VAL A 80 -18.60 -6.23 37.17
C VAL A 80 -19.10 -4.80 37.04
N VAL A 81 -19.48 -4.15 38.14
CA VAL A 81 -19.92 -2.73 38.16
C VAL A 81 -18.76 -1.82 37.75
N ASP A 82 -17.59 -2.01 38.34
CA ASP A 82 -16.39 -1.22 38.04
C ASP A 82 -15.97 -1.39 36.58
N PHE A 83 -15.96 -2.63 36.07
CA PHE A 83 -15.62 -2.93 34.69
C PHE A 83 -16.66 -2.35 33.71
N SER A 84 -17.94 -2.34 34.06
CA SER A 84 -18.97 -1.68 33.26
C SER A 84 -18.69 -0.17 33.13
N ALA A 85 -18.36 0.50 34.25
CA ALA A 85 -17.99 1.91 34.25
C ALA A 85 -16.71 2.18 33.44
N GLU A 86 -15.70 1.30 33.51
CA GLU A 86 -14.51 1.37 32.67
C GLU A 86 -14.85 1.25 31.17
N CYS A 87 -15.79 0.39 30.80
CA CYS A 87 -16.23 0.22 29.41
C CYS A 87 -16.95 1.48 28.90
N SER A 88 -17.82 2.07 29.71
CA SER A 88 -18.48 3.34 29.37
C SER A 88 -17.46 4.46 29.19
N LYS A 89 -16.51 4.60 30.13
CA LYS A 89 -15.45 5.60 30.03
C LYS A 89 -14.58 5.40 28.77
N LEU A 90 -14.24 4.16 28.44
CA LEU A 90 -13.47 3.86 27.24
C LEU A 90 -14.20 4.29 25.96
N LEU A 91 -15.51 4.07 25.90
CA LEU A 91 -16.33 4.52 24.78
C LEU A 91 -16.42 6.04 24.70
N ASP A 92 -16.52 6.73 25.84
CA ASP A 92 -16.51 8.19 25.90
C ASP A 92 -15.18 8.77 25.43
N ASP A 93 -14.05 8.23 25.93
CA ASP A 93 -12.70 8.63 25.53
C ASP A 93 -12.48 8.39 24.02
N PHE A 94 -12.95 7.24 23.49
CA PHE A 94 -12.89 6.92 22.07
C PHE A 94 -13.77 7.86 21.22
N SER A 95 -14.93 8.28 21.71
CA SER A 95 -15.82 9.19 21.00
C SER A 95 -15.30 10.63 20.99
N ALA A 96 -14.60 11.03 22.05
CA ALA A 96 -14.08 12.39 22.21
C ALA A 96 -12.74 12.63 21.52
N GLY A 97 -11.85 11.63 21.48
CA GLY A 97 -10.50 11.77 20.93
C GLY A 97 -9.97 10.51 20.25
N GLY A 98 -10.87 9.65 19.79
CA GLY A 98 -10.49 8.45 19.06
C GLY A 98 -10.03 8.74 17.64
N PRO A 99 -9.53 7.71 16.94
CA PRO A 99 -9.05 7.83 15.56
C PRO A 99 -10.14 8.25 14.57
N GLY A 100 -11.41 8.23 14.98
CA GLY A 100 -12.57 8.64 14.17
C GLY A 100 -12.81 10.15 14.06
N THR A 101 -12.11 10.98 14.85
CA THR A 101 -12.45 12.39 15.04
C THR A 101 -11.86 13.33 13.99
N ASP A 102 -12.45 14.52 13.89
CA ASP A 102 -12.14 15.49 12.83
C ASP A 102 -10.80 16.20 13.04
N ASP A 103 -10.36 16.34 14.28
CA ASP A 103 -9.12 16.97 14.71
C ASP A 103 -7.88 16.09 14.56
N VAL A 104 -8.07 14.76 14.52
CA VAL A 104 -6.97 13.79 14.44
C VAL A 104 -6.51 13.56 12.99
N THR A 105 -5.21 13.60 12.75
CA THR A 105 -4.64 13.28 11.42
C THR A 105 -4.69 11.77 11.12
N LEU A 106 -4.51 11.37 9.86
CA LEU A 106 -4.48 9.93 9.52
C LEU A 106 -3.25 9.23 10.15
N GLU A 107 -2.13 9.93 10.25
CA GLU A 107 -0.91 9.46 10.90
C GLU A 107 -1.15 9.21 12.40
N GLU A 108 -1.63 10.21 13.14
CA GLU A 108 -1.94 10.08 14.58
C GLU A 108 -3.05 9.05 14.82
N GLY A 109 -4.06 9.04 13.96
CA GLY A 109 -5.16 8.09 14.03
C GLY A 109 -4.71 6.64 13.84
N ALA A 110 -3.70 6.38 13.00
CA ALA A 110 -3.14 5.04 12.85
C ALA A 110 -2.46 4.54 14.14
N GLU A 111 -1.80 5.43 14.87
CA GLU A 111 -1.23 5.12 16.19
C GLU A 111 -2.32 4.89 17.25
N LEU A 112 -3.34 5.75 17.28
CA LEU A 112 -4.50 5.60 18.17
C LEU A 112 -5.27 4.30 17.88
N MET A 113 -5.41 3.91 16.61
CA MET A 113 -6.02 2.63 16.25
C MET A 113 -5.28 1.45 16.90
N ARG A 114 -3.94 1.43 16.86
CA ARG A 114 -3.15 0.36 17.51
C ARG A 114 -3.35 0.37 19.03
N LYS A 115 -3.41 1.55 19.65
CA LYS A 115 -3.70 1.71 21.07
C LYS A 115 -5.07 1.13 21.43
N TYR A 116 -6.14 1.58 20.77
CA TYR A 116 -7.50 1.14 21.08
C TYR A 116 -7.77 -0.33 20.71
N GLN A 117 -7.13 -0.87 19.67
CA GLN A 117 -7.18 -2.32 19.38
C GLN A 117 -6.54 -3.14 20.51
N ASN A 118 -5.41 -2.71 21.06
CA ASN A 118 -4.77 -3.37 22.20
C ASN A 118 -5.62 -3.27 23.47
N GLU A 119 -6.16 -2.10 23.78
CA GLU A 119 -7.07 -1.91 24.91
C GLU A 119 -8.33 -2.79 24.75
N MET A 120 -8.94 -2.82 23.57
CA MET A 120 -10.10 -3.66 23.28
C MET A 120 -9.81 -5.15 23.50
N ASN A 121 -8.66 -5.64 23.04
CA ASN A 121 -8.24 -7.02 23.27
C ASN A 121 -8.05 -7.35 24.77
N GLN A 122 -7.54 -6.39 25.56
CA GLN A 122 -7.43 -6.56 27.01
C GLN A 122 -8.81 -6.59 27.67
N ARG A 123 -9.74 -5.71 27.28
CA ARG A 123 -11.11 -5.68 27.81
C ARG A 123 -11.89 -6.94 27.44
N LEU A 124 -11.73 -7.48 26.24
CA LEU A 124 -12.37 -8.75 25.85
C LEU A 124 -11.90 -9.92 26.71
N LYS A 125 -10.59 -10.03 26.98
CA LYS A 125 -10.07 -11.05 27.90
C LYS A 125 -10.64 -10.89 29.31
N ARG A 126 -10.69 -9.66 29.82
CA ARG A 126 -11.24 -9.38 31.15
C ARG A 126 -12.74 -9.70 31.23
N LYS A 127 -13.50 -9.38 30.18
CA LYS A 127 -14.92 -9.77 30.05
C LYS A 127 -15.09 -11.29 30.14
N GLU A 128 -14.27 -12.07 29.43
CA GLU A 128 -14.33 -13.54 29.50
C GLU A 128 -14.05 -14.07 30.91
N GLU A 129 -13.08 -13.48 31.62
CA GLU A 129 -12.78 -13.83 33.02
C GLU A 129 -13.97 -13.54 33.94
N LEU A 130 -14.57 -12.34 33.82
CA LEU A 130 -15.72 -11.95 34.63
C LEU A 130 -16.94 -12.83 34.35
N VAL A 131 -17.24 -13.13 33.08
CA VAL A 131 -18.35 -14.04 32.73
C VAL A 131 -18.13 -15.45 33.28
N ARG A 132 -16.89 -15.94 33.30
CA ARG A 132 -16.56 -17.23 33.96
C ARG A 132 -16.80 -17.16 35.47
N SER A 133 -16.44 -16.06 36.12
CA SER A 133 -16.68 -15.83 37.55
C SER A 133 -18.18 -15.71 37.86
N GLU A 134 -18.94 -14.95 37.06
CA GLU A 134 -20.41 -14.84 37.17
C GLU A 134 -21.06 -16.22 37.05
N THR A 135 -20.62 -17.03 36.08
CA THR A 135 -21.10 -18.42 35.91
C THR A 135 -20.74 -19.29 37.11
N LEU A 136 -19.52 -19.17 37.65
CA LEU A 136 -19.04 -19.95 38.79
C LEU A 136 -19.87 -19.70 40.06
N PHE A 137 -20.30 -18.46 40.27
CA PHE A 137 -21.11 -18.04 41.42
C PHE A 137 -22.61 -18.02 41.13
N ASN A 138 -23.03 -18.49 39.95
CA ASN A 138 -24.42 -18.50 39.50
C ASN A 138 -25.09 -17.11 39.56
N LEU A 139 -24.31 -16.07 39.23
CA LEU A 139 -24.75 -14.69 39.09
C LEU A 139 -25.35 -14.46 37.68
N PRO A 140 -26.24 -13.47 37.50
CA PRO A 140 -26.73 -13.11 36.18
C PRO A 140 -25.57 -12.62 35.30
N ILE A 141 -25.46 -13.17 34.09
CA ILE A 141 -24.41 -12.80 33.14
C ILE A 141 -24.65 -11.36 32.66
N THR A 142 -23.66 -10.51 32.86
CA THR A 142 -23.76 -9.09 32.47
C THR A 142 -23.46 -8.90 30.98
N SER A 143 -24.27 -8.07 30.33
CA SER A 143 -24.07 -7.67 28.92
C SER A 143 -23.41 -6.30 28.85
N TYR A 144 -22.28 -6.22 28.15
CA TYR A 144 -21.52 -4.98 27.95
C TYR A 144 -21.80 -4.42 26.56
N VAL A 145 -22.78 -3.52 26.43
CA VAL A 145 -23.24 -2.98 25.14
C VAL A 145 -22.21 -2.01 24.55
N GLU A 146 -21.56 -1.23 25.40
CA GLU A 146 -20.54 -0.24 25.06
C GLU A 146 -19.35 -0.89 24.35
N LEU A 147 -18.90 -2.06 24.83
CA LEU A 147 -17.86 -2.83 24.16
C LEU A 147 -18.29 -3.32 22.78
N VAL A 148 -19.56 -3.68 22.59
CA VAL A 148 -20.07 -4.11 21.28
C VAL A 148 -20.12 -2.94 20.30
N ILE A 149 -20.51 -1.76 20.76
CA ILE A 149 -20.50 -0.53 19.97
C ILE A 149 -19.06 -0.18 19.56
N LEU A 150 -18.13 -0.18 20.52
CA LEU A 150 -16.72 0.09 20.30
C LEU A 150 -16.10 -0.92 19.32
N GLU A 151 -16.40 -2.21 19.48
CA GLU A 151 -15.92 -3.26 18.56
C GLU A 151 -16.39 -3.02 17.13
N LYS A 152 -17.66 -2.63 16.95
CA LYS A 152 -18.22 -2.33 15.63
C LYS A 152 -17.55 -1.10 15.01
N GLN A 153 -17.37 -0.02 15.78
CA GLN A 153 -16.71 1.20 15.32
C GLN A 153 -15.23 0.96 14.97
N LEU A 154 -14.49 0.21 15.81
CA LEU A 154 -13.11 -0.16 15.54
C LEU A 154 -12.99 -1.01 14.27
N LYS A 155 -13.84 -2.02 14.08
CA LYS A 155 -13.86 -2.82 12.84
C LYS A 155 -14.09 -1.95 11.61
N LEU A 156 -14.98 -0.96 11.73
CA LEU A 156 -15.25 -0.02 10.64
C LEU A 156 -14.01 0.84 10.32
N LEU A 157 -13.36 1.42 11.34
CA LEU A 157 -12.16 2.23 11.17
C LEU A 157 -10.95 1.42 10.70
N THR A 158 -10.81 0.15 11.10
CA THR A 158 -9.76 -0.75 10.59
C THR A 158 -9.81 -0.85 9.06
N ASN A 159 -11.00 -0.89 8.45
CA ASN A 159 -11.10 -0.89 6.98
C ASN A 159 -10.51 0.37 6.32
N VAL A 160 -10.49 1.50 7.02
CA VAL A 160 -9.92 2.77 6.54
C VAL A 160 -8.41 2.79 6.78
N TYR A 161 -7.99 2.50 8.01
CA TYR A 161 -6.59 2.59 8.43
C TYR A 161 -5.70 1.52 7.79
N ASP A 162 -6.23 0.32 7.50
CA ASP A 162 -5.48 -0.70 6.76
C ASP A 162 -5.12 -0.21 5.36
N ILE A 163 -6.06 0.45 4.67
CA ILE A 163 -5.81 1.00 3.33
C ILE A 163 -4.84 2.18 3.40
N TYR A 164 -5.00 3.03 4.41
CA TYR A 164 -4.12 4.16 4.63
C TYR A 164 -2.67 3.71 4.89
N GLU A 165 -2.44 2.76 5.79
CA GLU A 165 -1.09 2.24 6.10
C GLU A 165 -0.47 1.51 4.90
N ASP A 166 -1.26 0.74 4.14
CA ASP A 166 -0.83 0.14 2.87
C ASP A 166 -0.40 1.22 1.86
N HIS A 167 -1.24 2.23 1.66
CA HIS A 167 -0.97 3.34 0.74
C HIS A 167 0.26 4.13 1.17
N ARG A 168 0.38 4.45 2.47
CA ARG A 168 1.52 5.17 3.05
C ARG A 168 2.83 4.42 2.81
N ARG A 169 2.85 3.11 3.04
CA ARG A 169 4.03 2.27 2.76
C ARG A 169 4.39 2.27 1.28
N MET A 170 3.40 2.13 0.39
CA MET A 170 3.61 2.22 -1.05
C MET A 170 4.21 3.58 -1.46
N VAL A 171 3.65 4.68 -0.95
CA VAL A 171 4.17 6.03 -1.23
C VAL A 171 5.61 6.17 -0.72
N GLU A 172 5.92 5.66 0.47
CA GLU A 172 7.27 5.69 1.04
C GLU A 172 8.27 4.86 0.22
N GLU A 173 7.86 3.68 -0.24
CA GLU A 173 8.67 2.84 -1.14
C GLU A 173 9.02 3.59 -2.43
N PHE A 174 8.02 4.13 -3.14
CA PHE A 174 8.27 4.92 -4.36
C PHE A 174 9.07 6.20 -4.06
N SER A 175 8.81 6.85 -2.93
CA SER A 175 9.52 8.07 -2.50
C SER A 175 11.03 7.82 -2.34
N ASN A 176 11.40 6.65 -1.82
CA ASN A 176 12.79 6.26 -1.57
C ASN A 176 13.48 5.66 -2.80
N MET A 177 12.75 5.37 -3.89
CA MET A 177 13.35 4.90 -5.14
C MET A 177 14.14 6.02 -5.83
N LEU A 178 15.27 5.64 -6.44
CA LEU A 178 16.04 6.52 -7.32
C LEU A 178 15.19 6.90 -8.53
N TRP A 179 15.20 8.18 -8.89
CA TRP A 179 14.46 8.77 -10.01
C TRP A 179 14.65 7.98 -11.31
N THR A 180 15.89 7.55 -11.58
CA THR A 180 16.25 6.77 -12.76
C THR A 180 15.61 5.39 -12.83
N LYS A 181 15.30 4.78 -11.67
CA LYS A 181 14.75 3.42 -11.55
C LYS A 181 13.23 3.39 -11.43
N ILE A 182 12.57 4.53 -11.35
CA ILE A 182 11.12 4.59 -11.23
C ILE A 182 10.48 4.16 -12.55
N ASP A 183 9.63 3.15 -12.46
CA ASP A 183 8.70 2.78 -13.52
C ASP A 183 7.39 3.55 -13.36
N ILE A 184 7.19 4.54 -14.24
CA ILE A 184 5.99 5.38 -14.28
C ILE A 184 4.73 4.57 -14.55
N GLY A 185 4.80 3.56 -15.42
CA GLY A 185 3.64 2.74 -15.73
C GLY A 185 3.19 1.91 -14.53
N THR A 186 4.13 1.47 -13.70
CA THR A 186 3.83 0.80 -12.43
C THR A 186 3.29 1.79 -11.39
N LEU A 187 3.83 3.01 -11.31
CA LEU A 187 3.32 4.07 -10.42
C LEU A 187 1.88 4.48 -10.77
N GLU A 188 1.57 4.67 -12.05
CA GLU A 188 0.22 5.01 -12.52
C GLU A 188 -0.79 3.91 -12.20
N ARG A 189 -0.45 2.65 -12.49
CA ARG A 189 -1.31 1.50 -12.20
C ARG A 189 -1.58 1.35 -10.71
N THR A 190 -0.54 1.41 -9.89
CA THR A 190 -0.68 1.25 -8.43
C THR A 190 -1.50 2.38 -7.83
N SER A 191 -1.29 3.62 -8.26
CA SER A 191 -2.11 4.77 -7.84
C SER A 191 -3.60 4.60 -8.21
N ASP A 192 -3.89 4.14 -9.44
CA ASP A 192 -5.25 3.85 -9.89
C ASP A 192 -5.91 2.69 -9.11
N GLU A 193 -5.14 1.68 -8.74
CA GLU A 193 -5.61 0.55 -7.94
C GLU A 193 -6.05 1.00 -6.54
N TYR A 194 -5.30 1.90 -5.89
CA TYR A 194 -5.68 2.46 -4.59
C TYR A 194 -6.93 3.33 -4.66
N ASP A 195 -7.05 4.21 -5.66
CA ASP A 195 -8.29 5.00 -5.90
C ASP A 195 -9.50 4.07 -6.10
N LYS A 196 -9.35 3.00 -6.90
CA LYS A 196 -10.39 1.97 -7.06
C LYS A 196 -10.69 1.23 -5.76
N LYS A 197 -9.68 0.87 -4.96
CA LYS A 197 -9.82 0.18 -3.66
C LYS A 197 -10.63 1.02 -2.68
N VAL A 198 -10.31 2.31 -2.55
CA VAL A 198 -11.06 3.25 -1.69
C VAL A 198 -12.50 3.41 -2.18
N ARG A 199 -12.72 3.68 -3.47
CA ARG A 199 -14.07 3.81 -4.05
C ARG A 199 -14.91 2.56 -3.88
N LYS A 200 -14.32 1.37 -4.06
CA LYS A 200 -14.98 0.09 -3.85
C LYS A 200 -15.42 -0.08 -2.40
N LYS A 201 -14.53 0.26 -1.45
CA LYS A 201 -14.84 0.19 -0.02
C LYS A 201 -15.97 1.12 0.40
N GLY A 202 -16.00 2.34 -0.14
CA GLY A 202 -17.14 3.25 0.07
C GLY A 202 -18.47 2.72 -0.49
N LYS A 203 -18.44 1.89 -1.55
CA LYS A 203 -19.64 1.21 -2.08
C LYS A 203 -20.06 0.01 -1.23
N GLU A 204 -19.11 -0.79 -0.77
CA GLU A 204 -19.34 -1.96 0.09
C GLU A 204 -19.86 -1.57 1.48
N LEU A 205 -19.37 -0.46 2.03
CA LEU A 205 -19.71 0.04 3.36
C LEU A 205 -20.21 1.49 3.26
N PRO A 206 -21.50 1.72 2.96
CA PRO A 206 -22.06 3.07 2.82
C PRO A 206 -21.90 3.94 4.07
N GLU A 207 -21.87 3.33 5.26
CA GLU A 207 -21.62 3.98 6.56
C GLU A 207 -20.24 4.68 6.64
N LEU A 208 -19.27 4.28 5.82
CA LEU A 208 -17.98 4.98 5.72
C LEU A 208 -18.07 6.31 4.99
N LYS A 209 -19.00 6.50 4.05
CA LYS A 209 -19.06 7.73 3.24
C LYS A 209 -19.35 8.99 4.06
N THR A 210 -20.02 8.82 5.19
CA THR A 210 -20.29 9.91 6.14
C THR A 210 -19.16 10.13 7.13
N SER A 211 -18.19 9.21 7.22
CA SER A 211 -17.03 9.32 8.10
C SER A 211 -16.05 10.37 7.56
N VAL A 212 -15.64 11.30 8.43
CA VAL A 212 -14.65 12.32 8.08
C VAL A 212 -13.28 11.71 7.80
N VAL A 213 -12.89 10.68 8.54
CA VAL A 213 -11.64 9.93 8.32
C VAL A 213 -11.61 9.27 6.95
N PHE A 214 -12.74 8.69 6.50
CA PHE A 214 -12.81 8.11 5.16
C PHE A 214 -12.64 9.16 4.07
N LYS A 215 -13.22 10.37 4.25
CA LYS A 215 -13.00 11.49 3.32
C LYS A 215 -11.55 11.96 3.32
N LYS A 216 -10.88 11.99 4.48
CA LYS A 216 -9.45 12.28 4.57
C LYS A 216 -8.64 11.24 3.78
N LEU A 217 -8.96 9.95 3.90
CA LEU A 217 -8.33 8.89 3.10
C LEU A 217 -8.58 9.08 1.60
N GLU A 218 -9.82 9.38 1.19
CA GLU A 218 -10.16 9.68 -0.20
C GLU A 218 -9.32 10.84 -0.74
N GLN A 219 -9.16 11.90 0.06
CA GLN A 219 -8.36 13.07 -0.30
C GLN A 219 -6.88 12.70 -0.47
N VAL A 220 -6.27 12.01 0.50
CA VAL A 220 -4.84 11.63 0.44
C VAL A 220 -4.53 10.75 -0.77
N VAL A 221 -5.40 9.78 -1.07
CA VAL A 221 -5.23 8.89 -2.25
C VAL A 221 -5.46 9.67 -3.55
N SER A 222 -6.46 10.56 -3.57
CA SER A 222 -6.76 11.42 -4.72
C SER A 222 -5.62 12.39 -5.02
N ASP A 223 -5.05 13.04 -4.00
CA ASP A 223 -3.97 14.01 -4.15
C ASP A 223 -2.70 13.34 -4.66
N PHE A 224 -2.35 12.17 -4.11
CA PHE A 224 -1.25 11.39 -4.64
C PHE A 224 -1.48 11.05 -6.12
N LYS A 225 -2.67 10.56 -6.48
CA LYS A 225 -3.03 10.26 -7.87
C LYS A 225 -2.94 11.48 -8.79
N GLN A 226 -3.38 12.65 -8.35
CA GLN A 226 -3.28 13.89 -9.12
C GLN A 226 -1.84 14.36 -9.32
N SER A 227 -0.92 13.98 -8.43
CA SER A 227 0.50 14.28 -8.58
C SER A 227 1.23 13.38 -9.60
N VAL A 228 0.73 12.16 -9.85
CA VAL A 228 1.39 11.18 -10.74
C VAL A 228 1.56 11.66 -12.18
N PRO A 229 0.57 12.30 -12.84
CA PRO A 229 0.74 12.81 -14.20
C PRO A 229 1.89 13.82 -14.35
N LEU A 230 2.14 14.64 -13.33
CA LEU A 230 3.26 15.58 -13.33
C LEU A 230 4.59 14.82 -13.36
N ILE A 231 4.74 13.84 -12.47
CA ILE A 231 5.91 12.95 -12.39
C ILE A 231 6.13 12.23 -13.72
N ALA A 232 5.07 11.68 -14.31
CA ALA A 232 5.10 11.00 -15.61
C ALA A 232 5.61 11.93 -16.71
N SER A 233 5.13 13.18 -16.73
CA SER A 233 5.55 14.18 -17.71
C SER A 233 7.00 14.63 -17.54
N LEU A 234 7.50 14.61 -16.31
CA LEU A 234 8.88 14.96 -15.98
C LEU A 234 9.87 13.82 -16.25
N LYS A 235 9.41 12.56 -16.29
CA LYS A 235 10.25 11.38 -16.53
C LYS A 235 10.53 11.11 -18.03
N THR A 236 10.46 12.14 -18.86
CA THR A 236 10.77 12.05 -20.29
C THR A 236 12.28 12.19 -20.53
N GLU A 237 12.80 11.53 -21.57
CA GLU A 237 14.22 11.66 -21.98
C GLU A 237 14.58 13.07 -22.46
N ALA A 238 13.57 13.88 -22.79
CA ALA A 238 13.72 15.27 -23.18
C ALA A 238 14.31 16.14 -22.05
N ILE A 239 13.97 15.83 -20.79
CA ILE A 239 14.33 16.67 -19.64
C ILE A 239 15.73 16.28 -19.13
N LYS A 240 16.71 17.02 -19.63
CA LYS A 240 18.14 16.96 -19.22
C LYS A 240 18.44 17.73 -17.94
N ALA A 241 19.67 17.57 -17.41
CA ALA A 241 20.16 18.24 -16.20
C ALA A 241 19.97 19.78 -16.22
N SER A 242 20.11 20.44 -17.37
CA SER A 242 19.86 21.88 -17.49
C SER A 242 18.43 22.27 -17.12
N HIS A 243 17.44 21.50 -17.59
CA HIS A 243 16.03 21.74 -17.31
C HIS A 243 15.69 21.43 -15.84
N TRP A 244 16.37 20.46 -15.23
CA TRP A 244 16.26 20.21 -13.79
C TRP A 244 16.79 21.40 -12.97
N GLY A 245 17.83 22.09 -13.44
CA GLY A 245 18.28 23.34 -12.84
C GLY A 245 17.22 24.43 -12.88
N GLU A 246 16.57 24.61 -14.02
CA GLU A 246 15.45 25.55 -14.17
C GLU A 246 14.27 25.19 -13.24
N LEU A 247 13.92 23.90 -13.12
CA LEU A 247 12.87 23.41 -12.22
C LEU A 247 13.22 23.61 -10.74
N MET A 248 14.48 23.37 -10.34
CA MET A 248 14.93 23.60 -8.97
C MET A 248 14.98 25.08 -8.60
N ALA A 249 15.37 25.93 -9.55
CA ALA A 249 15.34 27.38 -9.39
C ALA A 249 13.91 27.90 -9.22
N LEU A 250 12.97 27.39 -10.00
CA LEU A 250 11.54 27.70 -9.87
C LEU A 250 10.99 27.34 -8.48
N ALA A 251 11.42 26.20 -7.94
CA ALA A 251 11.04 25.75 -6.59
C ALA A 251 11.75 26.52 -5.45
N GLY A 252 12.64 27.46 -5.75
CA GLY A 252 13.44 28.18 -4.76
C GLY A 252 14.51 27.31 -4.08
N GLN A 253 14.83 26.15 -4.65
CA GLN A 253 15.90 25.24 -4.19
C GLN A 253 17.15 25.35 -5.09
N ALA A 254 17.39 26.51 -5.70
CA ALA A 254 18.63 26.76 -6.41
C ALA A 254 19.82 26.56 -5.44
N GLY A 255 20.56 25.47 -5.63
CA GLY A 255 21.93 25.37 -5.13
C GLY A 255 22.83 26.36 -5.87
N ASP A 256 24.15 26.30 -5.62
CA ASP A 256 25.13 27.04 -6.43
C ASP A 256 24.84 26.82 -7.92
N GLU A 257 24.73 27.91 -8.69
CA GLU A 257 24.35 27.93 -10.11
C GLU A 257 25.28 27.05 -11.00
N ASP A 258 26.42 26.62 -10.46
CA ASP A 258 27.46 25.81 -11.12
C ASP A 258 27.56 24.35 -10.61
N ALA A 259 26.73 23.91 -9.66
CA ALA A 259 26.78 22.54 -9.16
C ALA A 259 26.13 21.55 -10.16
N PRO A 260 26.85 20.53 -10.65
CA PRO A 260 26.26 19.55 -11.56
C PRO A 260 25.15 18.76 -10.86
N ILE A 261 23.92 18.86 -11.37
CA ILE A 261 22.76 18.13 -10.86
C ILE A 261 22.93 16.64 -11.21
N ASP A 262 23.25 15.84 -10.19
CA ASP A 262 23.35 14.40 -10.35
C ASP A 262 21.98 13.72 -10.26
N LEU A 263 21.32 13.61 -11.41
CA LEU A 263 20.05 12.89 -11.59
C LEU A 263 20.11 11.41 -11.14
N SER A 264 21.31 10.82 -11.04
CA SER A 264 21.46 9.42 -10.66
C SER A 264 21.31 9.19 -9.14
N SER A 265 21.55 10.22 -8.34
CA SER A 265 21.35 10.22 -6.88
C SER A 265 19.97 10.74 -6.44
N MET A 266 19.26 11.43 -7.34
CA MET A 266 17.96 12.02 -7.07
C MET A 266 16.90 10.94 -6.79
N THR A 267 16.06 11.14 -5.78
CA THR A 267 14.93 10.24 -5.43
C THR A 267 13.60 10.88 -5.80
N LEU A 268 12.52 10.09 -5.83
CA LEU A 268 11.19 10.67 -6.03
C LEU A 268 10.82 11.66 -4.92
N LYS A 269 11.23 11.39 -3.68
CA LYS A 269 11.04 12.27 -2.55
C LYS A 269 11.62 13.66 -2.79
N SER A 270 12.83 13.76 -3.37
CA SER A 270 13.41 15.06 -3.73
C SER A 270 12.58 15.78 -4.78
N VAL A 271 11.97 15.08 -5.73
CA VAL A 271 11.09 15.71 -6.72
C VAL A 271 9.78 16.21 -6.09
N PHE A 272 9.19 15.44 -5.16
CA PHE A 272 8.02 15.91 -4.40
C PHE A 272 8.33 17.14 -3.55
N ALA A 273 9.53 17.23 -2.98
CA ALA A 273 9.96 18.37 -2.17
C ALA A 273 10.10 19.68 -2.98
N LEU A 274 10.17 19.60 -4.31
CA LEU A 274 10.16 20.78 -5.18
C LEU A 274 8.76 21.40 -5.33
N GLU A 275 7.71 20.68 -4.92
CA GLU A 275 6.30 21.12 -4.98
C GLU A 275 5.90 21.71 -6.36
N LEU A 276 6.42 21.13 -7.44
CA LEU A 276 6.26 21.64 -8.81
C LEU A 276 4.79 21.78 -9.25
N GLN A 277 3.86 21.07 -8.59
CA GLN A 277 2.41 21.25 -8.78
C GLN A 277 1.92 22.68 -8.51
N ARG A 278 2.68 23.51 -7.79
CA ARG A 278 2.37 24.92 -7.51
C ARG A 278 2.62 25.84 -8.70
N PHE A 279 3.39 25.38 -9.68
CA PHE A 279 3.83 26.15 -10.85
C PHE A 279 3.52 25.40 -12.15
N PRO A 280 2.24 25.06 -12.42
CA PRO A 280 1.88 24.16 -13.51
C PRO A 280 2.21 24.73 -14.89
N ASP A 281 2.08 26.05 -15.07
CA ASP A 281 2.30 26.72 -16.36
C ASP A 281 3.79 26.78 -16.70
N GLU A 282 4.63 27.15 -15.73
CA GLU A 282 6.08 27.25 -15.87
C GLU A 282 6.71 25.87 -16.08
N VAL A 283 6.27 24.86 -15.32
CA VAL A 283 6.74 23.48 -15.52
C VAL A 283 6.35 22.96 -16.91
N ASN A 284 5.15 23.30 -17.39
CA ASN A 284 4.72 22.93 -18.73
C ASN A 284 5.52 23.67 -19.82
N GLU A 285 5.92 24.92 -19.60
CA GLU A 285 6.79 25.66 -20.51
C GLU A 285 8.17 25.00 -20.60
N ILE A 286 8.81 24.68 -19.47
CA ILE A 286 10.10 23.98 -19.44
C ILE A 286 10.00 22.62 -20.14
N ARG A 287 8.94 21.84 -19.87
CA ARG A 287 8.69 20.55 -20.54
C ARG A 287 8.55 20.72 -22.05
N THR A 288 7.80 21.73 -22.49
CA THR A 288 7.58 22.01 -23.90
C THR A 288 8.87 22.42 -24.58
N ALA A 289 9.68 23.25 -23.92
CA ALA A 289 11.00 23.63 -24.39
C ALA A 289 11.89 22.39 -24.55
N ALA A 290 12.01 21.56 -23.50
CA ALA A 290 12.80 20.34 -23.51
C ALA A 290 12.40 19.38 -24.64
N THR A 291 11.09 19.20 -24.86
CA THR A 291 10.57 18.32 -25.93
C THR A 291 10.95 18.84 -27.31
N ASN A 292 10.81 20.15 -27.55
CA ASN A 292 11.16 20.75 -28.82
C ASN A 292 12.68 20.78 -29.05
N GLU A 293 13.48 21.03 -28.01
CA GLU A 293 14.94 20.91 -28.04
C GLU A 293 15.36 19.48 -28.47
N MET A 294 14.77 18.45 -27.84
CA MET A 294 15.03 17.06 -28.19
C MET A 294 14.63 16.73 -29.63
N ASN A 295 13.51 17.26 -30.12
CA ASN A 295 13.08 17.06 -31.51
C ASN A 295 14.09 17.67 -32.49
N ILE A 296 14.60 18.87 -32.22
CA ILE A 296 15.64 19.51 -33.04
C ILE A 296 16.94 18.68 -33.00
N GLU A 297 17.36 18.18 -31.84
CA GLU A 297 18.54 17.32 -31.73
C GLU A 297 18.39 16.01 -32.53
N ASN A 298 17.23 15.38 -32.44
CA ASN A 298 16.94 14.13 -33.16
C ASN A 298 16.91 14.38 -34.67
N GLU A 299 16.36 15.50 -35.11
CA GLU A 299 16.35 15.89 -36.52
C GLU A 299 17.76 16.17 -37.05
N LEU A 300 18.60 16.86 -36.28
CA LEU A 300 20.01 17.04 -36.60
C LEU A 300 20.75 15.71 -36.72
N LYS A 301 20.51 14.76 -35.79
CA LYS A 301 21.08 13.41 -35.87
C LYS A 301 20.58 12.64 -37.09
N ARG A 302 19.32 12.82 -37.47
CA ARG A 302 18.74 12.20 -38.67
C ARG A 302 19.41 12.72 -39.93
N ILE A 303 19.60 14.04 -40.05
CA ILE A 303 20.33 14.67 -41.15
C ILE A 303 21.76 14.13 -41.18
N GLU A 304 22.47 14.14 -40.05
CA GLU A 304 23.83 13.61 -39.97
C GLU A 304 23.93 12.14 -40.41
N ALA A 305 23.01 11.28 -39.94
CA ALA A 305 22.98 9.88 -40.32
C ALA A 305 22.70 9.68 -41.82
N ALA A 306 21.76 10.45 -42.39
CA ALA A 306 21.46 10.42 -43.81
C ALA A 306 22.69 10.78 -44.66
N TRP A 307 23.39 11.86 -44.31
CA TRP A 307 24.60 12.28 -45.03
C TRP A 307 25.81 11.36 -44.82
N ARG A 308 25.91 10.69 -43.67
CA ARG A 308 26.95 9.66 -43.44
C ARG A 308 26.71 8.39 -44.26
N ALA A 309 25.46 8.03 -44.51
CA ALA A 309 25.08 6.84 -45.27
C ALA A 309 24.93 7.10 -46.78
N LEU A 310 25.06 8.36 -47.20
CA LEU A 310 24.84 8.75 -48.59
C LEU A 310 26.07 8.40 -49.45
N ASP A 311 25.86 7.51 -50.42
CA ASP A 311 26.85 7.16 -51.43
C ASP A 311 26.57 7.91 -52.74
N LEU A 312 27.62 8.41 -53.37
CA LEU A 312 27.54 9.04 -54.69
C LEU A 312 27.61 7.97 -55.77
N ASP A 313 26.54 7.79 -56.54
CA ASP A 313 26.51 6.86 -57.66
C ASP A 313 27.38 7.38 -58.82
N MET A 314 28.57 6.80 -58.96
CA MET A 314 29.53 7.15 -59.99
C MET A 314 29.60 6.03 -61.02
N GLY A 315 29.55 6.39 -62.31
CA GLY A 315 29.73 5.40 -63.37
C GLY A 315 30.58 5.89 -64.52
N ILE A 316 31.14 4.95 -65.28
CA ILE A 316 32.11 5.25 -66.33
C ILE A 316 31.40 5.85 -67.57
N TYR A 317 32.01 6.87 -68.18
CA TYR A 317 31.53 7.52 -69.41
C TYR A 317 32.29 7.03 -70.66
N LYS A 318 31.54 6.50 -71.64
CA LYS A 318 31.99 6.09 -73.00
C LYS A 318 33.41 5.48 -73.08
N GLY A 319 33.57 4.25 -72.60
CA GLY A 319 34.87 3.55 -72.58
C GLY A 319 35.58 3.77 -71.24
N ASP A 320 36.84 4.19 -71.25
CA ASP A 320 37.63 4.60 -70.06
C ASP A 320 37.95 6.11 -70.08
N ARG A 321 37.00 6.93 -70.53
CA ARG A 321 37.20 8.38 -70.70
C ARG A 321 36.96 9.19 -69.41
N GLY A 322 36.62 8.53 -68.31
CA GLY A 322 36.39 9.14 -67.00
C GLY A 322 35.12 8.66 -66.29
N HIS A 323 34.89 9.15 -65.08
CA HIS A 323 33.73 8.85 -64.25
C HIS A 323 32.76 10.03 -64.22
N VAL A 324 31.46 9.74 -64.26
CA VAL A 324 30.37 10.72 -64.21
C VAL A 324 29.40 10.36 -63.10
N LEU A 325 28.88 11.39 -62.43
CA LEU A 325 27.83 11.24 -61.43
C LEU A 325 26.52 10.84 -62.13
N ARG A 326 25.94 9.74 -61.69
CA ARG A 326 24.65 9.18 -62.11
C ARG A 326 23.60 9.42 -61.00
N GLY A 327 22.31 9.37 -61.35
CA GLY A 327 21.23 9.41 -60.36
C GLY A 327 21.21 10.62 -59.40
N ASN A 328 21.53 11.85 -59.87
CA ASN A 328 21.68 13.01 -58.97
C ASN A 328 20.37 13.69 -58.52
N GLU A 329 19.21 13.27 -59.02
CA GLU A 329 17.92 13.91 -58.70
C GLU A 329 17.55 13.69 -57.22
N GLU A 330 17.63 12.46 -56.73
CA GLU A 330 17.33 12.12 -55.34
C GLU A 330 18.30 12.79 -54.35
N LEU A 331 19.58 12.88 -54.73
CA LEU A 331 20.60 13.60 -53.97
C LEU A 331 20.25 15.09 -53.84
N ARG A 332 19.85 15.74 -54.94
CA ARG A 332 19.46 17.15 -54.94
C ARG A 332 18.21 17.38 -54.11
N GLN A 333 17.20 16.54 -54.29
CA GLN A 333 15.97 16.63 -53.53
C GLN A 333 16.24 16.51 -52.03
N THR A 334 17.03 15.51 -51.62
CA THR A 334 17.43 15.32 -50.21
C THR A 334 18.20 16.54 -49.67
N LEU A 335 19.05 17.14 -50.48
CA LEU A 335 19.81 18.34 -50.11
C LEU A 335 18.90 19.55 -49.91
N GLU A 336 17.99 19.82 -50.85
CA GLU A 336 17.03 20.92 -50.75
C GLU A 336 16.10 20.74 -49.54
N ASP A 337 15.57 19.53 -49.34
CA ASP A 337 14.71 19.18 -48.21
C ASP A 337 15.45 19.40 -46.87
N HIS A 338 16.68 18.89 -46.72
CA HIS A 338 17.44 19.05 -45.49
C HIS A 338 17.86 20.51 -45.24
N VAL A 339 18.15 21.30 -46.28
CA VAL A 339 18.41 22.74 -46.12
C VAL A 339 17.15 23.47 -45.64
N LEU A 340 15.98 23.17 -46.20
CA LEU A 340 14.71 23.74 -45.75
C LEU A 340 14.38 23.37 -44.30
N VAL A 341 14.63 22.11 -43.92
CA VAL A 341 14.45 21.63 -42.55
C VAL A 341 15.37 22.37 -41.57
N LEU A 342 16.66 22.57 -41.92
CA LEU A 342 17.60 23.34 -41.11
C LEU A 342 17.16 24.81 -40.93
N GLN A 343 16.67 25.44 -42.00
CA GLN A 343 16.13 26.81 -41.95
C GLN A 343 14.90 26.91 -41.04
N SER A 344 14.00 25.92 -41.12
CA SER A 344 12.84 25.84 -40.24
C SER A 344 13.26 25.69 -38.78
N MET A 345 14.24 24.83 -38.50
CA MET A 345 14.78 24.63 -37.15
C MET A 345 15.46 25.89 -36.62
N SER A 346 16.22 26.63 -37.43
CA SER A 346 16.91 27.85 -36.98
C SER A 346 15.95 29.00 -36.65
N MET A 347 14.74 29.02 -37.22
CA MET A 347 13.67 29.95 -36.85
C MET A 347 12.94 29.58 -35.55
N SER A 348 13.13 28.37 -35.03
CA SER A 348 12.51 27.92 -33.78
C SER A 348 13.12 28.64 -32.58
N LYS A 349 12.26 29.16 -31.70
CA LYS A 349 12.70 29.76 -30.42
C LYS A 349 13.44 28.78 -29.50
N TYR A 350 13.28 27.47 -29.72
CA TYR A 350 13.92 26.42 -28.93
C TYR A 350 15.30 26.01 -29.48
N ALA A 351 15.74 26.59 -30.59
CA ALA A 351 17.01 26.25 -31.23
C ALA A 351 18.24 26.92 -30.59
N VAL A 352 18.05 27.78 -29.59
CA VAL A 352 19.11 28.66 -29.05
C VAL A 352 20.37 27.87 -28.66
N LYS A 353 20.23 26.79 -27.88
CA LYS A 353 21.37 25.95 -27.44
C LYS A 353 22.01 25.13 -28.57
N LEU A 354 21.30 24.94 -29.68
CA LEU A 354 21.71 24.11 -30.82
C LEU A 354 22.10 24.93 -32.05
N MET A 355 22.02 26.26 -31.95
CA MET A 355 22.16 27.19 -33.06
C MET A 355 23.50 27.06 -33.78
N ASP A 356 24.59 26.85 -33.04
CA ASP A 356 25.92 26.68 -33.62
C ASP A 356 26.02 25.40 -34.46
N SER A 357 25.41 24.31 -33.99
CA SER A 357 25.34 23.04 -34.72
C SER A 357 24.47 23.17 -35.98
N ILE A 358 23.32 23.84 -35.89
CA ILE A 358 22.43 24.08 -37.03
C ILE A 358 23.15 24.90 -38.10
N LYS A 359 23.73 26.05 -37.73
CA LYS A 359 24.47 26.93 -38.65
C LYS A 359 25.65 26.23 -39.31
N ARG A 360 26.34 25.36 -38.57
CA ARG A 360 27.43 24.54 -39.13
C ARG A 360 26.92 23.60 -40.20
N TRP A 361 25.81 22.90 -39.96
CA TRP A 361 25.19 22.03 -40.95
C TRP A 361 24.66 22.81 -42.16
N GLU A 362 23.97 23.93 -41.96
CA GLU A 362 23.52 24.80 -43.05
C GLU A 362 24.69 25.24 -43.93
N LYS A 363 25.79 25.70 -43.33
CA LYS A 363 26.99 26.09 -44.08
C LYS A 363 27.57 24.93 -44.88
N ASN A 364 27.70 23.76 -44.26
CA ASN A 364 28.26 22.59 -44.93
C ASN A 364 27.39 22.13 -46.11
N LEU A 365 26.07 22.06 -45.93
CA LEU A 365 25.15 21.65 -46.99
C LEU A 365 25.09 22.68 -48.13
N ASN A 366 25.17 23.98 -47.83
CA ASN A 366 25.27 25.00 -48.86
C ASN A 366 26.56 24.86 -49.69
N VAL A 367 27.70 24.57 -49.05
CA VAL A 367 28.95 24.28 -49.78
C VAL A 367 28.80 23.04 -50.65
N VAL A 368 28.19 21.96 -50.14
CA VAL A 368 27.89 20.76 -50.92
C VAL A 368 27.01 21.11 -52.14
N ASN A 369 26.00 21.97 -51.97
CA ASN A 369 25.13 22.40 -53.06
C ASN A 369 25.87 23.16 -54.15
N GLU A 370 26.72 24.12 -53.76
CA GLU A 370 27.54 24.90 -54.70
C GLU A 370 28.50 24.00 -55.47
N VAL A 371 29.20 23.10 -54.77
CA VAL A 371 30.16 22.16 -55.38
C VAL A 371 29.46 21.18 -56.32
N LEU A 372 28.33 20.60 -55.89
CA LEU A 372 27.54 19.67 -56.71
C LEU A 372 27.00 20.36 -57.97
N SER A 373 26.54 21.60 -57.84
CA SER A 373 26.04 22.40 -58.97
C SER A 373 27.15 22.76 -59.98
N ALA A 374 28.32 23.16 -59.48
CA ALA A 374 29.49 23.42 -60.32
C ALA A 374 29.96 22.14 -61.01
N TRP A 375 30.07 21.03 -60.28
CA TRP A 375 30.47 19.73 -60.82
C TRP A 375 29.53 19.29 -61.95
N LEU A 376 28.21 19.33 -61.73
CA LEU A 376 27.24 18.92 -62.75
C LEU A 376 27.24 19.85 -63.97
N THR A 377 27.52 21.13 -63.79
CA THR A 377 27.69 22.09 -64.90
C THR A 377 28.91 21.74 -65.75
N VAL A 378 30.05 21.45 -65.11
CA VAL A 378 31.29 21.05 -65.79
C VAL A 378 31.09 19.70 -66.49
N GLN A 379 30.50 18.71 -65.80
CA GLN A 379 30.21 17.40 -66.35
C GLN A 379 29.33 17.50 -67.60
N ARG A 380 28.27 18.33 -67.56
CA ARG A 380 27.38 18.55 -68.71
C ARG A 380 28.07 19.21 -69.91
N LYS A 381 29.01 20.13 -69.67
CA LYS A 381 29.78 20.79 -70.75
C LYS A 381 30.87 19.90 -71.34
N TRP A 382 31.39 18.96 -70.55
CA TRP A 382 32.45 18.04 -70.95
C TRP A 382 31.93 16.82 -71.71
N MET A 383 30.78 16.27 -71.28
CA MET A 383 30.11 15.13 -71.95
C MET A 383 29.61 15.50 -73.34
#